data_AF-A0AAP7QKK4-F1
#
_entry.id   AF-A0AAP7QKK4-F1
#
_cell.length_a   1.000
_cell.length_b   1.000
_cell.length_c   1.000
_cell.angle_alpha   90.00
_cell.angle_beta   90.00
_cell.angle_gamma   90.00
#
_symmetry.space_group_name_H-M   'P 1'
#
loop_
_entity.id
_entity.type
_entity.pdbx_description
1 polymer ?
#
loop_
_entity_poly.entity_id
_entity_poly.type
_entity_poly.pdbx_seq_one_letter_code
_entity_poly.pdbx_strand_id
1 'polypeptide(L)'
;METKEMKKLYDDIGVPTVEVTSAIRQAIGDVKAEQKRHWFKWNWRTPIYSVIVLIVLYFSSGFLFPSLNTAMARVPIIGQFYMMFHDKVGMALFQSDLVKHVNEGAESRGVTVKVNSVYYDAGRLVYTFTVENLHTKEDSVSFRVNAEKIDGNFQLNYDKTELKKLKDGRYVGQTEVYTNGQTIKQGQQVPLVISKIGDIAGNWRFKLPVVKQKTTLLAGQKDVSILNGRYQIRNVKVENGVNGSAIQYAIDYNGFAKDDKVSIHGMKDNLGNEYELEIGTVLRKKHLTSDKNRKEHLTILNQPINPKATELTFDTSVDIEREYSHIIPLKTKLPVQFKTKHHGIGIKINKIEQKDRSVIVDYQFTGVDQKELDQDVMENIGEFIGLGDVEKMKSWPDPQADYESGYYLKGNHAKVTNLKTASMQSTFEFDDKNLETLSLNHFSFKEYGLYLDLTELNMLAPQKAIKVTIPVKKETSKASR
;
A
#
# COMPACT_ATOMS: atom_id res chain seq x y z
N MET A 1 37.72 -61.05 -10.18
CA MET A 1 37.59 -60.36 -8.89
C MET A 1 36.32 -60.86 -8.22
N GLU A 2 36.46 -61.28 -6.97
CA GLU A 2 35.67 -62.37 -6.37
C GLU A 2 34.27 -61.95 -5.90
N THR A 3 33.27 -62.67 -6.43
CA THR A 3 31.86 -62.70 -5.99
C THR A 3 31.65 -63.43 -4.65
N LYS A 4 32.70 -63.61 -3.84
CA LYS A 4 32.65 -64.30 -2.54
C LYS A 4 32.93 -63.41 -1.33
N GLU A 5 33.52 -62.23 -1.49
CA GLU A 5 33.81 -61.34 -0.35
C GLU A 5 32.66 -60.37 -0.03
N MET A 6 31.91 -59.93 -1.05
CA MET A 6 30.75 -59.03 -0.87
C MET A 6 29.51 -59.69 -0.24
N LYS A 7 29.48 -61.01 -0.09
CA LYS A 7 28.38 -61.75 0.55
C LYS A 7 28.66 -62.12 2.02
N LYS A 8 29.84 -61.77 2.54
CA LYS A 8 30.31 -62.18 3.87
C LYS A 8 30.26 -61.09 4.93
N LEU A 9 29.93 -59.84 4.57
CA LEU A 9 29.97 -58.68 5.47
C LEU A 9 28.58 -58.13 5.87
N TYR A 10 27.48 -58.63 5.29
CA TYR A 10 26.13 -58.12 5.55
C TYR A 10 25.22 -59.10 6.31
N ASP A 11 25.49 -60.41 6.25
CA ASP A 11 24.62 -61.45 6.85
C ASP A 11 25.06 -61.89 8.27
N ASP A 12 26.03 -61.22 8.90
CA ASP A 12 26.59 -61.67 10.20
C ASP A 12 26.70 -60.56 11.26
N ILE A 13 25.72 -59.67 11.33
CA ILE A 13 25.49 -58.85 12.54
C ILE A 13 24.26 -59.42 13.26
N GLY A 14 24.50 -60.48 14.03
CA GLY A 14 23.55 -61.01 15.00
C GLY A 14 23.35 -60.01 16.15
N VAL A 15 22.11 -59.58 16.34
CA VAL A 15 21.70 -58.74 17.48
C VAL A 15 21.42 -59.64 18.69
N PRO A 16 22.16 -59.52 19.81
CA PRO A 16 21.92 -60.34 20.99
C PRO A 16 20.76 -59.75 21.82
N THR A 17 19.53 -60.17 21.53
CA THR A 17 18.30 -59.78 22.25
C THR A 17 18.26 -60.25 23.72
N VAL A 18 19.12 -61.22 24.07
CA VAL A 18 19.21 -61.82 25.41
C VAL A 18 20.07 -60.99 26.37
N GLU A 19 21.05 -60.22 25.88
CA GLU A 19 21.90 -59.35 26.71
C GLU A 19 21.22 -58.00 27.03
N VAL A 20 20.41 -57.49 26.10
CA VAL A 20 19.67 -56.23 26.30
C VAL A 20 18.60 -56.38 27.38
N THR A 21 18.01 -57.58 27.53
CA THR A 21 16.98 -57.85 28.55
C THR A 21 17.56 -58.23 29.92
N SER A 22 18.80 -58.75 29.99
CA SER A 22 19.50 -58.96 31.27
C SER A 22 20.02 -57.63 31.85
N ALA A 23 20.51 -56.72 31.02
CA ALA A 23 21.00 -55.40 31.44
C ALA A 23 19.90 -54.52 32.07
N ILE A 24 18.66 -54.60 31.59
CA ILE A 24 17.52 -53.86 32.16
C ILE A 24 17.10 -54.42 33.54
N ARG A 25 17.23 -55.73 33.77
CA ARG A 25 16.94 -56.36 35.07
C ARG A 25 18.06 -56.15 36.09
N GLN A 26 19.31 -56.03 35.64
CA GLN A 26 20.47 -55.74 36.49
C GLN A 26 20.51 -54.26 36.92
N ALA A 27 20.12 -53.33 36.05
CA ALA A 27 20.03 -51.90 36.35
C ALA A 27 18.93 -51.52 37.38
N ILE A 28 17.93 -52.38 37.59
CA ILE A 28 16.85 -52.18 38.58
C ILE A 28 17.19 -52.85 39.93
N GLY A 29 18.09 -53.83 39.93
CA GLY A 29 18.48 -54.61 41.12
C GLY A 29 19.51 -53.94 42.03
N ASP A 30 20.39 -53.10 41.50
CA ASP A 30 21.57 -52.62 42.23
C ASP A 30 21.42 -51.21 42.86
N VAL A 31 20.21 -50.64 42.86
CA VAL A 31 19.90 -49.36 43.54
C VAL A 31 19.56 -49.54 45.03
N LYS A 32 19.72 -50.75 45.59
CA LYS A 32 19.48 -51.04 47.02
C LYS A 32 20.59 -51.89 47.64
N ALA A 33 21.80 -51.33 47.77
CA ALA A 33 22.76 -51.77 48.78
C ALA A 33 23.80 -50.66 49.07
N GLU A 34 23.61 -49.98 50.19
CA GLU A 34 24.63 -49.64 51.19
C GLU A 34 26.03 -49.20 50.72
N GLN A 35 26.38 -47.93 50.94
CA GLN A 35 27.05 -47.42 52.16
C GLN A 35 28.58 -47.58 52.14
N LYS A 36 29.22 -46.43 52.40
CA LYS A 36 30.52 -46.21 53.08
C LYS A 36 31.80 -46.09 52.24
N ARG A 37 32.35 -44.87 52.42
CA ARG A 37 33.74 -44.52 52.78
C ARG A 37 34.81 -44.39 51.68
N HIS A 38 35.11 -43.12 51.43
CA HIS A 38 36.40 -42.43 51.70
C HIS A 38 37.69 -42.90 50.98
N TRP A 39 38.25 -41.97 50.19
CA TRP A 39 39.56 -41.31 50.38
C TRP A 39 40.56 -41.39 49.20
N PHE A 40 40.96 -40.19 48.74
CA PHE A 40 42.21 -39.81 48.03
C PHE A 40 42.45 -40.33 46.59
N LYS A 41 43.05 -39.62 45.61
CA LYS A 41 43.74 -38.31 45.50
C LYS A 41 43.50 -37.69 44.11
N TRP A 42 43.59 -36.37 44.13
CA TRP A 42 43.51 -35.34 43.09
C TRP A 42 44.81 -35.20 42.28
N ASN A 43 44.76 -35.12 40.93
CA ASN A 43 45.41 -34.08 40.08
C ASN A 43 45.08 -34.28 38.58
N TRP A 44 44.34 -33.40 37.89
CA TRP A 44 44.65 -32.02 37.41
C TRP A 44 45.44 -32.03 36.09
N ARG A 45 44.71 -32.07 34.96
CA ARG A 45 45.06 -31.51 33.64
C ARG A 45 43.90 -31.76 32.64
N THR A 46 42.96 -30.80 32.62
CA THR A 46 42.25 -30.19 31.47
C THR A 46 41.58 -31.06 30.38
N PRO A 47 40.54 -30.54 29.70
CA PRO A 47 39.22 -31.16 29.72
C PRO A 47 38.77 -31.76 28.38
N ILE A 48 37.72 -32.56 28.53
CA ILE A 48 36.83 -33.15 27.53
C ILE A 48 36.50 -32.12 26.44
N TYR A 49 37.11 -32.30 25.26
CA TYR A 49 36.51 -31.87 24.02
C TYR A 49 35.94 -33.07 23.31
N SER A 50 34.73 -32.84 22.79
CA SER A 50 34.10 -33.65 21.79
C SER A 50 33.71 -35.04 22.27
N VAL A 51 32.42 -35.20 22.51
CA VAL A 51 31.55 -35.88 21.54
C VAL A 51 30.13 -35.87 22.14
N ILE A 52 29.19 -35.19 21.46
CA ILE A 52 27.73 -35.39 21.54
C ILE A 52 27.01 -34.91 22.84
N VAL A 53 26.74 -33.61 23.05
CA VAL A 53 25.59 -33.19 23.92
C VAL A 53 24.90 -31.86 23.49
N LEU A 54 25.54 -30.91 22.81
CA LEU A 54 24.87 -29.64 22.44
C LEU A 54 24.39 -29.57 20.98
N ILE A 55 23.96 -30.71 20.45
CA ILE A 55 22.92 -30.82 19.42
C ILE A 55 21.55 -30.33 19.99
N VAL A 56 21.49 -30.01 21.29
CA VAL A 56 20.39 -29.36 22.03
C VAL A 56 20.43 -27.82 21.95
N LEU A 57 21.52 -27.21 21.45
CA LEU A 57 21.69 -25.75 21.57
C LEU A 57 20.89 -24.88 20.60
N TYR A 58 20.17 -25.37 19.58
CA TYR A 58 19.40 -24.42 18.75
C TYR A 58 18.24 -25.00 17.94
N PHE A 59 17.72 -26.16 18.33
CA PHE A 59 16.34 -26.50 17.99
C PHE A 59 15.44 -25.91 19.07
N SER A 60 14.56 -25.01 18.65
CA SER A 60 13.17 -25.02 19.09
C SER A 60 12.94 -24.96 20.60
N SER A 61 13.62 -24.07 21.32
CA SER A 61 13.15 -23.64 22.65
C SER A 61 12.00 -22.64 22.49
N GLY A 62 10.92 -23.10 21.87
CA GLY A 62 9.58 -22.73 22.29
C GLY A 62 9.42 -23.22 23.72
N PHE A 63 9.95 -22.45 24.67
CA PHE A 63 9.70 -22.68 26.07
C PHE A 63 8.23 -22.35 26.33
N LEU A 64 7.45 -23.42 26.32
CA LEU A 64 6.37 -23.73 27.24
C LEU A 64 6.10 -22.62 28.26
N PHE A 65 4.89 -22.09 28.18
CA PHE A 65 4.22 -21.26 29.18
C PHE A 65 4.58 -21.70 30.62
N PRO A 66 5.01 -20.74 31.45
CA PRO A 66 4.31 -20.54 32.71
C PRO A 66 4.18 -19.05 33.02
N SER A 67 3.06 -18.45 32.64
CA SER A 67 2.36 -17.46 33.47
C SER A 67 1.02 -17.08 32.84
N LEU A 68 0.06 -18.00 32.89
CA LEU A 68 -1.37 -17.63 32.83
C LEU A 68 -1.82 -16.87 34.11
N ASN A 69 -0.93 -16.63 35.08
CA ASN A 69 -1.26 -16.02 36.38
C ASN A 69 -0.70 -14.62 36.64
N THR A 70 -0.23 -13.89 35.62
CA THR A 70 0.09 -12.44 35.77
C THR A 70 -0.85 -11.51 35.00
N ALA A 71 -1.96 -12.04 34.48
CA ALA A 71 -2.90 -11.30 33.64
C ALA A 71 -3.67 -10.17 34.35
N MET A 72 -3.61 -10.05 35.68
CA MET A 72 -4.38 -9.01 36.41
C MET A 72 -3.58 -7.76 36.82
N ALA A 73 -2.25 -7.74 36.72
CA ALA A 73 -1.45 -6.63 37.27
C ALA A 73 -1.09 -5.51 36.27
N ARG A 74 -1.44 -5.64 34.97
CA ARG A 74 -0.96 -4.71 33.91
C ARG A 74 -2.06 -4.00 33.11
N VAL A 75 -3.33 -4.23 33.43
CA VAL A 75 -4.49 -3.63 32.74
C VAL A 75 -4.43 -2.07 32.71
N PRO A 76 -4.01 -1.33 33.76
CA PRO A 76 -4.02 0.14 33.74
C PRO A 76 -3.08 0.80 32.71
N ILE A 77 -2.06 0.08 32.21
CA ILE A 77 -1.01 0.66 31.35
C ILE A 77 -1.41 0.64 29.86
N ILE A 78 -2.19 -0.37 29.44
CA ILE A 78 -2.52 -0.55 28.01
C ILE A 78 -3.43 0.56 27.49
N GLY A 79 -4.38 1.04 28.30
CA GLY A 79 -5.17 2.22 27.97
C GLY A 79 -4.31 3.46 27.70
N GLN A 80 -3.25 3.68 28.49
CA GLN A 80 -2.33 4.82 28.28
C GLN A 80 -1.57 4.72 26.96
N PHE A 81 -1.29 3.51 26.48
CA PHE A 81 -0.66 3.31 25.17
C PHE A 81 -1.59 3.78 24.05
N TYR A 82 -2.87 3.42 24.09
CA TYR A 82 -3.84 3.91 23.11
C TYR A 82 -3.97 5.45 23.12
N MET A 83 -3.94 6.09 24.30
CA MET A 83 -3.88 7.56 24.38
C MET A 83 -2.63 8.14 23.73
N MET A 84 -1.48 7.53 23.99
CA MET A 84 -0.18 7.99 23.49
C MET A 84 -0.10 7.97 21.95
N PHE A 85 -0.83 7.06 21.31
CA PHE A 85 -0.93 6.97 19.84
C PHE A 85 -2.21 7.61 19.27
N HIS A 86 -2.98 8.33 20.10
CA HIS A 86 -4.26 8.95 19.73
C HIS A 86 -5.27 7.94 19.14
N ASP A 87 -5.19 6.68 19.56
CA ASP A 87 -6.03 5.59 19.08
C ASP A 87 -7.36 5.54 19.84
N LYS A 88 -8.32 6.33 19.35
CA LYS A 88 -9.67 6.42 19.92
C LYS A 88 -10.42 5.10 19.84
N VAL A 89 -10.19 4.30 18.79
CA VAL A 89 -10.85 2.99 18.58
C VAL A 89 -10.32 1.99 19.59
N GLY A 90 -8.99 1.84 19.68
CA GLY A 90 -8.34 0.98 20.65
C GLY A 90 -8.71 1.34 22.09
N MET A 91 -8.82 2.64 22.42
CA MET A 91 -9.28 3.09 23.72
C MET A 91 -10.72 2.66 24.02
N ALA A 92 -11.67 2.89 23.11
CA ALA A 92 -13.07 2.53 23.31
C ALA A 92 -13.25 1.01 23.47
N LEU A 93 -12.52 0.22 22.67
CA LEU A 93 -12.49 -1.24 22.78
C LEU A 93 -11.88 -1.70 24.11
N PHE A 94 -10.81 -1.05 24.56
CA PHE A 94 -10.16 -1.37 25.84
C PHE A 94 -11.09 -1.09 27.02
N GLN A 95 -11.78 0.06 27.04
CA GLN A 95 -12.77 0.41 28.07
C GLN A 95 -13.96 -0.56 28.11
N SER A 96 -14.26 -1.20 26.98
CA SER A 96 -15.34 -2.18 26.84
C SER A 96 -14.89 -3.63 27.07
N ASP A 97 -13.64 -3.86 27.48
CA ASP A 97 -13.02 -5.19 27.66
C ASP A 97 -13.06 -6.06 26.38
N LEU A 98 -13.02 -5.40 25.21
CA LEU A 98 -13.09 -6.05 23.90
C LEU A 98 -11.69 -6.24 23.26
N VAL A 99 -10.65 -5.68 23.87
CA VAL A 99 -9.26 -5.86 23.42
C VAL A 99 -8.71 -7.18 23.95
N LYS A 100 -8.09 -7.98 23.07
CA LYS A 100 -7.38 -9.18 23.51
C LYS A 100 -6.04 -8.78 24.10
N HIS A 101 -5.89 -8.99 25.40
CA HIS A 101 -4.58 -8.94 26.03
C HIS A 101 -3.75 -10.13 25.58
N VAL A 102 -2.60 -9.83 24.98
CA VAL A 102 -1.60 -10.81 24.59
C VAL A 102 -0.35 -10.50 25.41
N ASN A 103 0.42 -11.51 25.78
CA ASN A 103 1.68 -11.31 26.49
C ASN A 103 2.73 -12.27 25.90
N GLU A 104 2.82 -12.24 24.58
CA GLU A 104 3.79 -13.03 23.82
C GLU A 104 5.05 -12.20 23.65
N GLY A 105 6.19 -12.80 24.00
CA GLY A 105 7.51 -12.19 23.91
C GLY A 105 8.37 -12.86 22.85
N ALA A 106 9.15 -12.07 22.12
CA ALA A 106 10.22 -12.54 21.27
C ALA A 106 11.49 -11.75 21.58
N GLU A 107 12.64 -12.41 21.51
CA GLU A 107 13.94 -11.78 21.72
C GLU A 107 14.82 -11.99 20.49
N SER A 108 15.55 -10.95 20.11
CA SER A 108 16.53 -11.00 19.03
C SER A 108 17.57 -9.91 19.27
N ARG A 109 18.85 -10.27 19.14
CA ARG A 109 19.99 -9.34 19.31
C ARG A 109 19.97 -8.61 20.67
N GLY A 110 19.55 -9.30 21.74
CA GLY A 110 19.51 -8.75 23.10
C GLY A 110 18.38 -7.73 23.36
N VAL A 111 17.52 -7.48 22.37
CA VAL A 111 16.32 -6.64 22.52
C VAL A 111 15.10 -7.54 22.58
N THR A 112 14.24 -7.31 23.56
CA THR A 112 13.03 -8.11 23.80
C THR A 112 11.81 -7.31 23.42
N VAL A 113 10.96 -7.86 22.55
CA VAL A 113 9.66 -7.28 22.18
C VAL A 113 8.54 -8.12 22.79
N LYS A 114 7.60 -7.47 23.47
CA LYS A 114 6.41 -8.09 24.05
C LYS A 114 5.16 -7.48 23.44
N VAL A 115 4.37 -8.26 22.71
CA VAL A 115 3.06 -7.81 22.23
C VAL A 115 2.10 -7.83 23.40
N ASN A 116 1.52 -6.66 23.73
CA ASN A 116 0.66 -6.42 24.88
C ASN A 116 -0.82 -6.58 24.56
N SER A 117 -1.21 -6.21 23.34
CA SER A 117 -2.60 -6.32 22.90
C SER A 117 -2.71 -6.38 21.39
N VAL A 118 -3.79 -7.04 20.96
CA VAL A 118 -4.24 -7.07 19.58
C VAL A 118 -5.75 -6.85 19.54
N TYR A 119 -6.21 -6.09 18.56
CA TYR A 119 -7.63 -6.04 18.23
C TYR A 119 -7.84 -5.90 16.73
N TYR A 120 -9.02 -6.31 16.29
CA TYR A 120 -9.51 -6.05 14.95
C TYR A 120 -10.82 -5.26 14.99
N ASP A 121 -10.88 -4.15 14.25
CA ASP A 121 -12.09 -3.36 14.03
C ASP A 121 -12.12 -2.80 12.62
N ALA A 122 -13.23 -3.02 11.88
CA ALA A 122 -13.49 -2.42 10.57
C ALA A 122 -12.26 -2.35 9.63
N GLY A 123 -11.68 -3.50 9.27
CA GLY A 123 -10.55 -3.57 8.34
C GLY A 123 -9.20 -3.16 8.92
N ARG A 124 -9.11 -2.83 10.21
CA ARG A 124 -7.88 -2.48 10.93
C ARG A 124 -7.51 -3.59 11.89
N LEU A 125 -6.29 -4.10 11.75
CA LEU A 125 -5.66 -4.99 12.71
C LEU A 125 -4.54 -4.23 13.41
N VAL A 126 -4.70 -3.97 14.69
CA VAL A 126 -3.80 -3.11 15.46
C VAL A 126 -3.10 -3.92 16.53
N TYR A 127 -1.79 -3.73 16.61
CA TYR A 127 -0.93 -4.35 17.60
C TYR A 127 -0.26 -3.28 18.45
N THR A 128 -0.33 -3.45 19.76
CA THR A 128 0.44 -2.63 20.70
C THR A 128 1.47 -3.52 21.38
N PHE A 129 2.71 -3.06 21.43
CA PHE A 129 3.82 -3.83 21.97
C PHE A 129 4.82 -2.96 22.74
N THR A 130 5.54 -3.58 23.66
CA THR A 130 6.61 -2.96 24.45
C THR A 130 7.95 -3.51 23.97
N VAL A 131 8.97 -2.66 23.93
CA VAL A 131 10.36 -3.04 23.67
C VAL A 131 11.18 -2.78 24.92
N GLU A 132 11.90 -3.81 25.35
CA GLU A 132 12.79 -3.82 26.52
C GLU A 132 14.23 -4.04 26.05
N ASN A 133 15.19 -3.62 26.87
CA ASN A 133 16.64 -3.73 26.60
C ASN A 133 17.09 -3.00 25.32
N LEU A 134 16.34 -1.98 24.89
CA LEU A 134 16.77 -1.06 23.83
C LEU A 134 17.64 0.04 24.45
N HIS A 135 18.96 -0.12 24.36
CA HIS A 135 19.93 0.80 24.93
C HIS A 135 20.17 2.02 24.02
N THR A 136 19.18 2.91 23.92
CA THR A 136 19.29 4.20 23.23
C THR A 136 18.85 5.37 24.12
N LYS A 137 19.43 6.54 23.87
CA LYS A 137 19.07 7.79 24.55
C LYS A 137 17.90 8.49 23.89
N GLU A 138 17.60 8.16 22.64
CA GLU A 138 16.54 8.79 21.85
C GLU A 138 15.16 8.60 22.50
N ASP A 139 14.35 9.65 22.51
CA ASP A 139 12.98 9.58 23.02
C ASP A 139 12.02 8.88 22.05
N SER A 140 12.45 8.77 20.79
CA SER A 140 11.68 8.19 19.71
C SER A 140 12.55 7.38 18.77
N VAL A 141 12.12 6.17 18.41
CA VAL A 141 12.93 5.22 17.63
C VAL A 141 12.08 4.56 16.56
N SER A 142 12.50 4.61 15.30
CA SER A 142 11.76 3.95 14.22
C SER A 142 11.86 2.41 14.30
N PHE A 143 10.86 1.71 13.77
CA PHE A 143 10.91 0.26 13.59
C PHE A 143 10.36 -0.14 12.21
N ARG A 144 10.72 -1.33 11.73
CA ARG A 144 10.25 -1.85 10.44
C ARG A 144 9.53 -3.18 10.59
N VAL A 145 8.27 -3.20 10.17
CA VAL A 145 7.48 -4.44 10.04
C VAL A 145 7.67 -5.00 8.63
N ASN A 146 7.87 -6.31 8.53
CA ASN A 146 7.91 -6.98 7.24
C ASN A 146 6.48 -7.33 6.80
N ALA A 147 5.89 -6.47 5.97
CA ALA A 147 4.54 -6.63 5.44
C ALA A 147 4.41 -7.77 4.42
N GLU A 148 5.45 -8.11 3.65
CA GLU A 148 5.41 -9.18 2.63
C GLU A 148 5.08 -10.57 3.21
N LYS A 149 5.31 -10.75 4.52
CA LYS A 149 4.98 -11.99 5.24
C LYS A 149 3.55 -12.05 5.76
N ILE A 150 2.84 -10.94 5.67
CA ILE A 150 1.43 -10.82 5.97
C ILE A 150 0.78 -10.81 4.58
N ASP A 151 0.23 -11.95 4.15
CA ASP A 151 -0.44 -12.23 2.86
C ASP A 151 -0.84 -10.98 2.04
N GLY A 152 -0.75 -11.00 0.70
CA GLY A 152 -0.96 -9.82 -0.18
C GLY A 152 -2.34 -9.11 -0.12
N ASN A 153 -3.17 -9.46 0.86
CA ASN A 153 -4.39 -8.80 1.31
C ASN A 153 -4.18 -7.83 2.48
N PHE A 154 -2.94 -7.63 2.93
CA PHE A 154 -2.58 -6.75 4.04
C PHE A 154 -1.73 -5.58 3.57
N GLN A 155 -1.98 -4.40 4.14
CA GLN A 155 -1.20 -3.21 3.90
C GLN A 155 -0.82 -2.54 5.21
N LEU A 156 0.48 -2.33 5.41
CA LEU A 156 0.99 -1.66 6.60
C LEU A 156 0.67 -0.16 6.57
N ASN A 157 0.25 0.38 7.71
CA ASN A 157 0.25 1.81 7.93
C ASN A 157 1.69 2.26 8.27
N TYR A 158 2.39 2.84 7.30
CA TYR A 158 3.77 3.29 7.48
C TYR A 158 3.91 4.49 8.43
N ASP A 159 2.84 5.27 8.61
CA ASP A 159 2.85 6.45 9.50
C ASP A 159 2.90 6.06 10.99
N LYS A 160 2.66 4.78 11.31
CA LYS A 160 2.73 4.19 12.66
C LYS A 160 3.90 3.23 12.79
N THR A 161 5.11 3.73 12.52
CA THR A 161 6.36 2.94 12.58
C THR A 161 7.39 3.55 13.54
N GLU A 162 6.90 4.17 14.62
CA GLU A 162 7.71 4.84 15.63
C GLU A 162 7.43 4.30 17.04
N LEU A 163 8.49 4.11 17.82
CA LEU A 163 8.45 3.73 19.21
C LEU A 163 8.60 4.96 20.10
N LYS A 164 7.80 5.06 21.15
CA LYS A 164 7.84 6.16 22.13
C LYS A 164 8.41 5.67 23.45
N LYS A 165 9.33 6.44 24.03
CA LYS A 165 9.97 6.10 25.31
C LYS A 165 9.03 6.30 26.50
N LEU A 166 9.02 5.34 27.42
CA LEU A 166 8.36 5.40 28.71
C LEU A 166 9.30 5.95 29.78
N LYS A 167 8.74 6.47 30.87
CA LYS A 167 9.51 7.02 32.01
C LYS A 167 10.44 6.01 32.67
N ASP A 168 10.14 4.71 32.56
CA ASP A 168 10.95 3.62 33.10
C ASP A 168 12.05 3.12 32.14
N GLY A 169 12.24 3.81 31.00
CA GLY A 169 13.26 3.50 30.01
C GLY A 169 12.86 2.44 28.98
N ARG A 170 11.70 1.80 29.12
CA ARG A 170 11.14 0.92 28.07
C ARG A 170 10.57 1.76 26.93
N TYR A 171 10.32 1.12 25.79
CA TYR A 171 9.67 1.76 24.65
C TYR A 171 8.34 1.10 24.34
N VAL A 172 7.38 1.86 23.84
CA VAL A 172 6.09 1.34 23.36
C VAL A 172 5.94 1.62 21.87
N GLY A 173 5.47 0.64 21.13
CA GLY A 173 5.10 0.77 19.72
C GLY A 173 3.64 0.40 19.50
N GLN A 174 3.03 1.06 18.53
CA GLN A 174 1.77 0.64 17.93
C GLN A 174 2.02 0.47 16.43
N THR A 175 1.53 -0.62 15.85
CA THR A 175 1.49 -0.78 14.40
C THR A 175 0.09 -1.19 13.97
N GLU A 176 -0.31 -0.68 12.82
CA GLU A 176 -1.63 -0.88 12.25
C GLU A 176 -1.48 -1.50 10.87
N VAL A 177 -2.25 -2.55 10.62
CA VAL A 177 -2.29 -3.25 9.35
C VAL A 177 -3.71 -3.20 8.83
N TYR A 178 -3.88 -2.60 7.66
CA TYR A 178 -5.12 -2.62 6.92
C TYR A 178 -5.29 -3.96 6.23
N THR A 179 -6.50 -4.47 6.23
CA THR A 179 -6.79 -5.79 5.67
C THR A 179 -8.19 -5.87 5.12
N ASN A 180 -8.37 -6.79 4.17
CA ASN A 180 -9.69 -7.19 3.74
C ASN A 180 -10.37 -7.98 4.87
N GLY A 181 -11.21 -7.28 5.64
CA GLY A 181 -11.90 -7.82 6.79
C GLY A 181 -12.65 -9.12 6.57
N GLN A 182 -13.07 -9.43 5.34
CA GLN A 182 -13.78 -10.68 5.05
C GLN A 182 -12.87 -11.90 4.96
N THR A 183 -11.59 -11.68 4.65
CA THR A 183 -10.61 -12.77 4.53
C THR A 183 -10.16 -13.26 5.90
N ILE A 184 -10.15 -12.37 6.90
CA ILE A 184 -9.72 -12.71 8.25
C ILE A 184 -10.87 -13.29 9.05
N LYS A 185 -10.66 -14.49 9.58
CA LYS A 185 -11.60 -15.19 10.47
C LYS A 185 -11.29 -14.91 11.94
N GLN A 186 -12.32 -15.03 12.78
CA GLN A 186 -12.14 -15.03 14.24
C GLN A 186 -11.14 -16.12 14.64
N GLY A 187 -10.17 -15.77 15.49
CA GLY A 187 -9.14 -16.70 15.98
C GLY A 187 -8.06 -17.08 14.96
N GLN A 188 -8.13 -16.58 13.73
CA GLN A 188 -7.08 -16.80 12.73
C GLN A 188 -5.75 -16.24 13.25
N GLN A 189 -4.69 -17.03 13.11
CA GLN A 189 -3.34 -16.65 13.50
C GLN A 189 -2.70 -15.81 12.40
N VAL A 190 -2.44 -14.53 12.68
CA VAL A 190 -1.78 -13.61 11.74
C VAL A 190 -0.32 -13.43 12.19
N PRO A 191 0.66 -13.60 11.28
CA PRO A 191 2.04 -13.37 11.61
C PRO A 191 2.33 -11.87 11.74
N LEU A 192 3.04 -11.48 12.80
CA LEU A 192 3.66 -10.17 12.93
C LEU A 192 5.18 -10.36 12.97
N VAL A 193 5.91 -9.66 12.10
CA VAL A 193 7.37 -9.76 12.01
C VAL A 193 7.97 -8.38 12.03
N ILE A 194 8.63 -8.03 13.15
CA ILE A 194 9.45 -6.83 13.24
C ILE A 194 10.87 -7.23 12.82
N SER A 195 11.41 -6.50 11.86
CA SER A 195 12.67 -6.80 11.17
C SER A 195 13.81 -5.85 11.52
N LYS A 196 13.48 -4.68 12.06
CA LYS A 196 14.44 -3.65 12.46
C LYS A 196 13.84 -2.78 13.56
N ILE A 197 14.63 -2.40 14.56
CA ILE A 197 14.30 -1.41 15.60
C ILE A 197 15.50 -0.47 15.73
N GLY A 198 15.32 0.83 15.51
CA GLY A 198 16.43 1.77 15.36
C GLY A 198 17.37 1.25 14.29
N ASP A 199 18.67 1.18 14.57
CA ASP A 199 19.67 0.58 13.68
C ASP A 199 19.87 -0.93 13.85
N ILE A 200 19.16 -1.56 14.78
CA ILE A 200 19.31 -2.97 15.10
C ILE A 200 18.45 -3.80 14.16
N ALA A 201 19.09 -4.41 13.16
CA ALA A 201 18.48 -5.45 12.34
C ALA A 201 18.24 -6.72 13.18
N GLY A 202 16.99 -7.21 13.19
CA GLY A 202 16.58 -8.32 14.02
C GLY A 202 15.41 -9.10 13.43
N ASN A 203 14.87 -10.05 14.20
CA ASN A 203 13.81 -10.92 13.71
C ASN A 203 12.87 -11.32 14.86
N TRP A 204 12.01 -10.39 15.29
CA TRP A 204 10.99 -10.64 16.29
C TRP A 204 9.72 -11.13 15.60
N ARG A 205 9.30 -12.36 15.91
CA ARG A 205 8.17 -13.03 15.24
C ARG A 205 7.10 -13.41 16.24
N PHE A 206 5.86 -13.15 15.86
CA PHE A 206 4.67 -13.49 16.63
C PHE A 206 3.65 -14.17 15.73
N LYS A 207 2.81 -15.02 16.32
CA LYS A 207 1.62 -15.59 15.69
C LYS A 207 0.45 -15.26 16.59
N LEU A 208 -0.30 -14.24 16.21
CA LEU A 208 -1.27 -13.62 17.10
C LEU A 208 -2.69 -13.96 16.64
N PRO A 209 -3.60 -14.36 17.54
CA PRO A 209 -4.98 -14.62 17.19
C PRO A 209 -5.71 -13.31 16.89
N VAL A 210 -6.47 -13.27 15.80
CA VAL A 210 -7.36 -12.16 15.51
C VAL A 210 -8.61 -12.25 16.38
N VAL A 211 -8.92 -11.15 17.07
CA VAL A 211 -10.16 -10.98 17.83
C VAL A 211 -10.99 -9.90 17.17
N LYS A 212 -11.96 -10.34 16.36
CA LYS A 212 -12.94 -9.50 15.68
C LYS A 212 -14.12 -9.23 16.60
N GLN A 213 -14.58 -8.00 16.58
CA GLN A 213 -15.80 -7.61 17.27
C GLN A 213 -17.04 -8.00 16.47
N LYS A 214 -18.20 -7.98 17.14
CA LYS A 214 -19.47 -8.14 16.45
C LYS A 214 -19.72 -6.92 15.57
N THR A 215 -19.58 -7.11 14.26
CA THR A 215 -19.77 -6.07 13.27
C THR A 215 -21.12 -6.21 12.56
N THR A 216 -21.62 -5.10 12.02
CA THR A 216 -22.74 -5.14 11.08
C THR A 216 -22.20 -5.08 9.66
N LEU A 217 -22.71 -5.94 8.78
CA LEU A 217 -22.27 -6.00 7.40
C LEU A 217 -23.34 -5.41 6.48
N LEU A 218 -22.92 -4.60 5.52
CA LEU A 218 -23.75 -4.18 4.38
C LEU A 218 -23.08 -4.68 3.09
N ALA A 219 -23.87 -5.14 2.13
CA ALA A 219 -23.36 -5.54 0.82
C ALA A 219 -24.04 -4.76 -0.29
N GLY A 220 -23.24 -4.31 -1.25
CA GLY A 220 -23.69 -3.74 -2.51
C GLY A 220 -24.49 -4.76 -3.31
N GLN A 221 -25.62 -4.33 -3.85
CA GLN A 221 -26.59 -5.21 -4.52
C GLN A 221 -26.36 -5.29 -6.03
N LYS A 222 -25.56 -4.39 -6.59
CA LYS A 222 -25.22 -4.38 -8.02
C LYS A 222 -23.84 -3.80 -8.27
N ASP A 223 -23.27 -4.20 -9.39
CA ASP A 223 -22.13 -3.51 -9.99
C ASP A 223 -22.61 -2.20 -10.62
N VAL A 224 -21.78 -1.16 -10.54
CA VAL A 224 -22.07 0.15 -11.13
C VAL A 224 -21.00 0.49 -12.14
N SER A 225 -21.41 0.91 -13.33
CA SER A 225 -20.50 1.40 -14.34
C SER A 225 -20.54 2.92 -14.38
N ILE A 226 -19.38 3.54 -14.52
CA ILE A 226 -19.23 4.99 -14.68
C ILE A 226 -18.47 5.29 -15.97
N LEU A 227 -18.71 6.49 -16.51
CA LEU A 227 -18.05 7.01 -17.71
C LEU A 227 -18.09 6.02 -18.89
N ASN A 228 -19.30 5.54 -19.23
CA ASN A 228 -19.59 4.68 -20.37
C ASN A 228 -18.84 3.33 -20.36
N GLY A 229 -18.73 2.65 -19.21
CA GLY A 229 -18.08 1.34 -19.16
C GLY A 229 -16.59 1.39 -18.83
N ARG A 230 -15.95 2.56 -18.79
CA ARG A 230 -14.51 2.68 -18.55
C ARG A 230 -14.10 2.14 -17.18
N TYR A 231 -14.93 2.40 -16.18
CA TYR A 231 -14.72 1.88 -14.83
C TYR A 231 -15.98 1.13 -14.38
N GLN A 232 -15.77 -0.04 -13.76
CA GLN A 232 -16.84 -0.83 -13.17
C GLN A 232 -16.53 -1.04 -11.70
N ILE A 233 -17.33 -0.41 -10.83
CA ILE A 233 -17.27 -0.57 -9.39
C ILE A 233 -18.09 -1.79 -9.01
N ARG A 234 -17.50 -2.69 -8.24
CA ARG A 234 -18.04 -4.02 -7.96
C ARG A 234 -17.75 -4.48 -6.55
N ASN A 235 -18.45 -5.52 -6.13
CA ASN A 235 -18.19 -6.23 -4.87
C ASN A 235 -18.10 -5.29 -3.67
N VAL A 236 -18.94 -4.25 -3.63
CA VAL A 236 -18.94 -3.28 -2.52
C VAL A 236 -19.44 -3.98 -1.27
N LYS A 237 -18.66 -3.93 -0.20
CA LYS A 237 -18.98 -4.53 1.07
C LYS A 237 -18.51 -3.64 2.19
N VAL A 238 -19.38 -3.44 3.17
CA VAL A 238 -19.12 -2.59 4.33
C VAL A 238 -19.07 -3.47 5.56
N GLU A 239 -18.05 -3.26 6.39
CA GLU A 239 -18.00 -3.73 7.75
C GLU A 239 -18.05 -2.54 8.70
N ASN A 240 -19.17 -2.40 9.43
CA ASN A 240 -19.32 -1.41 10.50
C ASN A 240 -18.66 -1.94 11.77
N GLY A 241 -17.61 -1.25 12.20
CA GLY A 241 -16.94 -1.45 13.47
C GLY A 241 -17.58 -0.66 14.59
N VAL A 242 -16.84 -0.51 15.69
CA VAL A 242 -17.30 0.22 16.87
C VAL A 242 -17.32 1.73 16.63
N ASN A 243 -16.22 2.26 16.07
CA ASN A 243 -16.03 3.71 15.88
C ASN A 243 -15.76 4.10 14.42
N GLY A 244 -15.89 3.16 13.48
CA GLY A 244 -15.61 3.41 12.07
C GLY A 244 -16.26 2.37 11.17
N SER A 245 -16.03 2.49 9.87
CA SER A 245 -16.48 1.51 8.88
C SER A 245 -15.45 1.28 7.80
N ALA A 246 -15.23 0.02 7.45
CA ALA A 246 -14.41 -0.33 6.30
C ALA A 246 -15.31 -0.64 5.11
N ILE A 247 -15.05 0.01 3.99
CA ILE A 247 -15.67 -0.26 2.70
C ILE A 247 -14.63 -0.92 1.82
N GLN A 248 -14.87 -2.18 1.47
CA GLN A 248 -14.11 -2.90 0.46
C GLN A 248 -14.87 -2.86 -0.86
N TYR A 249 -14.16 -2.63 -1.95
CA TYR A 249 -14.73 -2.64 -3.30
C TYR A 249 -13.64 -2.95 -4.32
N ALA A 250 -14.04 -3.37 -5.50
CA ALA A 250 -13.13 -3.52 -6.63
C ALA A 250 -13.52 -2.54 -7.72
N ILE A 251 -12.52 -2.00 -8.41
CA ILE A 251 -12.71 -1.23 -9.64
C ILE A 251 -12.02 -1.99 -10.76
N ASP A 252 -12.80 -2.35 -11.78
CA ASP A 252 -12.27 -2.79 -13.07
C ASP A 252 -12.04 -1.56 -13.94
N TYR A 253 -10.84 -1.46 -14.49
CA TYR A 253 -10.40 -0.42 -15.41
C TYR A 253 -10.23 -1.05 -16.80
N ASN A 254 -10.90 -0.49 -17.80
CA ASN A 254 -11.03 -1.10 -19.13
C ASN A 254 -10.38 -0.23 -20.22
N GLY A 255 -9.75 -0.88 -21.20
CA GLY A 255 -9.17 -0.24 -22.39
C GLY A 255 -8.02 0.69 -22.05
N PHE A 256 -8.08 1.91 -22.56
CA PHE A 256 -7.08 2.95 -22.29
C PHE A 256 -7.10 3.45 -20.83
N ALA A 257 -8.21 3.25 -20.11
CA ALA A 257 -8.34 3.67 -18.71
C ALA A 257 -7.65 2.71 -17.72
N LYS A 258 -7.00 1.63 -18.20
CA LYS A 258 -6.46 0.54 -17.37
C LYS A 258 -5.46 1.00 -16.30
N ASP A 259 -4.81 2.14 -16.52
CA ASP A 259 -3.74 2.67 -15.68
C ASP A 259 -4.18 3.94 -14.91
N ASP A 260 -5.37 4.47 -15.20
CA ASP A 260 -5.99 5.58 -14.47
C ASP A 260 -6.17 5.30 -12.97
N LYS A 261 -6.43 6.37 -12.22
CA LYS A 261 -6.72 6.30 -10.80
C LYS A 261 -8.11 6.88 -10.53
N VAL A 262 -8.93 6.11 -9.82
CA VAL A 262 -10.21 6.60 -9.30
C VAL A 262 -10.00 6.91 -7.82
N SER A 263 -10.30 8.14 -7.43
CA SER A 263 -10.18 8.63 -6.06
C SER A 263 -11.57 8.89 -5.49
N ILE A 264 -11.82 8.47 -4.26
CA ILE A 264 -13.03 8.78 -3.50
C ILE A 264 -12.67 9.87 -2.50
N HIS A 265 -13.47 10.94 -2.45
CA HIS A 265 -13.23 12.09 -1.58
C HIS A 265 -14.25 12.20 -0.45
N GLY A 266 -15.44 11.65 -0.65
CA GLY A 266 -16.54 11.73 0.30
C GLY A 266 -17.56 10.63 0.07
N MET A 267 -18.42 10.41 1.05
CA MET A 267 -19.56 9.51 0.92
C MET A 267 -20.75 10.04 1.71
N LYS A 268 -21.96 9.80 1.20
CA LYS A 268 -23.21 10.03 1.90
C LYS A 268 -24.14 8.81 1.81
N ASP A 269 -25.01 8.63 2.80
CA ASP A 269 -26.09 7.65 2.72
C ASP A 269 -27.42 8.29 2.27
N ASN A 270 -28.42 7.45 2.01
CA ASN A 270 -29.78 7.89 1.66
C ASN A 270 -30.59 8.48 2.83
N LEU A 271 -30.03 8.48 4.05
CA LEU A 271 -30.64 9.08 5.24
C LEU A 271 -30.10 10.50 5.49
N GLY A 272 -29.18 10.99 4.66
CA GLY A 272 -28.58 12.31 4.75
C GLY A 272 -27.33 12.37 5.63
N ASN A 273 -26.80 11.23 6.09
CA ASN A 273 -25.55 11.21 6.83
C ASN A 273 -24.37 11.34 5.85
N GLU A 274 -23.45 12.24 6.14
CA GLU A 274 -22.20 12.41 5.42
C GLU A 274 -21.06 11.76 6.21
N TYR A 275 -20.10 11.20 5.49
CA TYR A 275 -19.01 10.42 6.04
C TYR A 275 -17.69 10.91 5.47
N GLU A 276 -16.77 11.21 6.38
CA GLU A 276 -15.40 11.59 6.04
C GLU A 276 -14.54 10.33 5.89
N LEU A 277 -13.68 10.34 4.89
CA LEU A 277 -12.70 9.27 4.67
C LEU A 277 -11.48 9.53 5.54
N GLU A 278 -11.19 8.58 6.41
CA GLU A 278 -9.96 8.60 7.20
C GLU A 278 -8.79 8.03 6.39
N ILE A 279 -9.02 6.94 5.67
CA ILE A 279 -8.02 6.27 4.80
C ILE A 279 -8.69 5.80 3.51
N GLY A 280 -7.98 5.91 2.39
CA GLY A 280 -8.30 5.25 1.13
C GLY A 280 -7.05 4.60 0.54
N THR A 281 -7.11 3.30 0.24
CA THR A 281 -5.94 2.59 -0.27
C THR A 281 -6.28 1.43 -1.22
N VAL A 282 -5.29 1.01 -2.01
CA VAL A 282 -5.35 -0.16 -2.88
C VAL A 282 -4.69 -1.33 -2.18
N LEU A 283 -5.49 -2.33 -1.77
CA LEU A 283 -4.99 -3.55 -1.15
C LEU A 283 -4.30 -4.46 -2.17
N ARG A 284 -4.85 -4.55 -3.38
CA ARG A 284 -4.35 -5.48 -4.39
C ARG A 284 -4.58 -4.96 -5.81
N LYS A 285 -3.60 -5.19 -6.68
CA LYS A 285 -3.72 -4.99 -8.13
C LYS A 285 -3.71 -6.35 -8.83
N LYS A 286 -4.60 -6.54 -9.79
CA LYS A 286 -4.71 -7.76 -10.59
C LYS A 286 -4.79 -7.40 -12.06
N HIS A 287 -3.83 -7.89 -12.83
CA HIS A 287 -3.93 -7.87 -14.28
C HIS A 287 -4.96 -8.95 -14.71
N LEU A 288 -6.00 -8.56 -15.43
CA LEU A 288 -7.04 -9.49 -15.90
C LEU A 288 -6.78 -9.89 -17.35
N THR A 289 -6.60 -8.90 -18.22
CA THR A 289 -6.25 -9.04 -19.65
C THR A 289 -5.33 -7.87 -20.05
N SER A 290 -4.76 -7.90 -21.26
CA SER A 290 -3.85 -6.86 -21.76
C SER A 290 -4.40 -5.43 -21.69
N ASP A 291 -5.73 -5.31 -21.74
CA ASP A 291 -6.52 -4.08 -21.75
C ASP A 291 -7.38 -3.92 -20.49
N LYS A 292 -7.24 -4.79 -19.49
CA LYS A 292 -8.08 -4.74 -18.28
C LYS A 292 -7.28 -5.00 -17.01
N ASN A 293 -7.36 -4.03 -16.10
CA ASN A 293 -6.80 -4.14 -14.76
C ASN A 293 -7.93 -4.10 -13.72
N ARG A 294 -7.77 -4.82 -12.62
CA ARG A 294 -8.61 -4.71 -11.43
C ARG A 294 -7.78 -4.20 -10.27
N LYS A 295 -8.29 -3.20 -9.56
CA LYS A 295 -7.74 -2.75 -8.29
C LYS A 295 -8.77 -3.05 -7.20
N GLU A 296 -8.35 -3.71 -6.13
CA GLU A 296 -9.15 -3.97 -4.94
C GLU A 296 -8.79 -2.92 -3.90
N HIS A 297 -9.80 -2.18 -3.46
CA HIS A 297 -9.66 -1.02 -2.61
C HIS A 297 -10.23 -1.28 -1.22
N LEU A 298 -9.68 -0.56 -0.26
CA LEU A 298 -10.22 -0.39 1.08
C LEU A 298 -10.29 1.10 1.38
N THR A 299 -11.47 1.53 1.79
CA THR A 299 -11.70 2.86 2.36
C THR A 299 -12.14 2.69 3.79
N ILE A 300 -11.60 3.48 4.71
CA ILE A 300 -12.05 3.49 6.10
C ILE A 300 -12.62 4.86 6.44
N LEU A 301 -13.81 4.83 7.04
CA LEU A 301 -14.54 6.00 7.49
C LEU A 301 -14.30 6.25 8.98
N ASN A 302 -14.30 7.53 9.35
CA ASN A 302 -14.12 7.99 10.73
C ASN A 302 -15.31 7.70 11.66
N GLN A 303 -16.43 7.18 11.13
CA GLN A 303 -17.62 6.84 11.88
C GLN A 303 -18.38 5.65 11.25
N PRO A 304 -19.19 4.91 12.03
CA PRO A 304 -19.98 3.81 11.51
C PRO A 304 -21.09 4.24 10.53
N ILE A 305 -21.27 3.51 9.42
CA ILE A 305 -22.42 3.74 8.52
C ILE A 305 -23.71 3.38 9.23
N ASN A 306 -24.79 4.14 9.01
CA ASN A 306 -26.09 3.80 9.57
C ASN A 306 -26.53 2.40 9.07
N PRO A 307 -26.80 1.42 9.95
CA PRO A 307 -27.14 0.06 9.52
C PRO A 307 -28.50 -0.04 8.81
N LYS A 308 -29.30 1.04 8.81
CA LYS A 308 -30.55 1.17 8.06
C LYS A 308 -30.37 1.80 6.68
N ALA A 309 -29.16 2.25 6.34
CA ALA A 309 -28.87 2.77 5.01
C ALA A 309 -29.16 1.70 3.95
N THR A 310 -29.83 2.11 2.88
CA THR A 310 -30.16 1.28 1.72
C THR A 310 -29.41 1.71 0.47
N GLU A 311 -28.78 2.88 0.47
CA GLU A 311 -27.91 3.34 -0.61
C GLU A 311 -26.73 4.14 -0.06
N LEU A 312 -25.58 3.99 -0.69
CA LEU A 312 -24.37 4.76 -0.45
C LEU A 312 -24.00 5.50 -1.73
N THR A 313 -23.77 6.80 -1.64
CA THR A 313 -23.32 7.63 -2.75
C THR A 313 -21.90 8.09 -2.48
N PHE A 314 -20.99 7.75 -3.37
CA PHE A 314 -19.58 8.14 -3.33
C PHE A 314 -19.35 9.36 -4.20
N ASP A 315 -18.65 10.35 -3.67
CA ASP A 315 -18.13 11.48 -4.44
C ASP A 315 -16.73 11.09 -4.95
N THR A 316 -16.61 10.95 -6.27
CA THR A 316 -15.43 10.39 -6.93
C THR A 316 -14.85 11.34 -7.97
N SER A 317 -13.56 11.16 -8.22
CA SER A 317 -12.83 11.81 -9.31
C SER A 317 -11.92 10.79 -10.00
N VAL A 318 -11.51 11.12 -11.21
CA VAL A 318 -10.62 10.28 -12.02
C VAL A 318 -9.38 11.10 -12.34
N ASP A 319 -8.23 10.63 -11.85
CA ASP A 319 -6.93 11.10 -12.30
C ASP A 319 -6.55 10.24 -13.52
N ILE A 320 -6.46 10.89 -14.66
CA ILE A 320 -6.23 10.26 -15.96
C ILE A 320 -4.73 10.06 -16.16
N GLU A 321 -4.33 8.89 -16.67
CA GLU A 321 -2.94 8.66 -17.06
C GLU A 321 -2.54 9.60 -18.22
N ARG A 322 -1.30 10.10 -18.16
CA ARG A 322 -0.73 11.00 -19.19
C ARG A 322 -0.92 10.41 -20.58
N GLU A 323 -1.45 11.21 -21.49
CA GLU A 323 -1.55 10.86 -22.90
C GLU A 323 -0.28 11.23 -23.65
N TYR A 324 0.10 10.40 -24.62
CA TYR A 324 1.32 10.62 -25.40
C TYR A 324 1.30 11.98 -26.10
N SER A 325 2.36 12.74 -25.89
CA SER A 325 2.58 14.03 -26.54
C SER A 325 3.05 13.84 -27.99
N HIS A 326 2.82 14.85 -28.82
CA HIS A 326 3.24 14.85 -30.23
C HIS A 326 4.20 15.99 -30.51
N ILE A 327 5.28 15.68 -31.25
CA ILE A 327 6.15 16.69 -31.87
C ILE A 327 5.75 16.81 -33.34
N ILE A 328 5.35 18.02 -33.75
CA ILE A 328 4.79 18.31 -35.07
C ILE A 328 5.74 19.28 -35.79
N PRO A 329 6.60 18.81 -36.71
CA PRO A 329 7.49 19.70 -37.46
C PRO A 329 6.70 20.81 -38.16
N LEU A 330 7.21 22.04 -38.18
CA LEU A 330 6.49 23.20 -38.75
C LEU A 330 6.20 23.04 -40.26
N LYS A 331 6.97 22.21 -40.96
CA LYS A 331 6.78 21.88 -42.38
C LYS A 331 5.74 20.78 -42.65
N THR A 332 5.11 20.24 -41.62
CA THR A 332 4.11 19.18 -41.78
C THR A 332 2.99 19.65 -42.72
N LYS A 333 2.51 18.77 -43.60
CA LYS A 333 1.39 19.07 -44.49
C LYS A 333 0.12 19.25 -43.68
N LEU A 334 -0.53 20.41 -43.79
CA LEU A 334 -1.74 20.78 -43.05
C LEU A 334 -3.02 20.54 -43.88
N PRO A 335 -4.18 20.34 -43.23
CA PRO A 335 -4.37 20.27 -41.78
C PRO A 335 -3.91 18.93 -41.18
N VAL A 336 -3.52 18.95 -39.91
CA VAL A 336 -3.28 17.74 -39.10
C VAL A 336 -4.20 17.73 -37.89
N GLN A 337 -4.54 16.53 -37.41
CA GLN A 337 -5.46 16.37 -36.28
C GLN A 337 -4.97 15.30 -35.31
N PHE A 338 -5.12 15.59 -34.02
CA PHE A 338 -4.86 14.69 -32.91
C PHE A 338 -6.08 14.63 -32.00
N LYS A 339 -6.23 13.52 -31.26
CA LYS A 339 -7.39 13.29 -30.41
C LYS A 339 -6.99 12.50 -29.17
N THR A 340 -7.49 12.93 -28.02
CA THR A 340 -7.31 12.24 -26.76
C THR A 340 -8.10 10.93 -26.73
N LYS A 341 -7.57 9.93 -26.07
CA LYS A 341 -8.24 8.64 -25.87
C LYS A 341 -9.35 8.76 -24.83
N HIS A 342 -9.13 9.53 -23.75
CA HIS A 342 -10.03 9.54 -22.60
C HIS A 342 -11.35 10.26 -22.86
N HIS A 343 -11.30 11.45 -23.44
CA HIS A 343 -12.49 12.27 -23.66
C HIS A 343 -12.81 12.46 -25.14
N GLY A 344 -11.91 12.04 -26.03
CA GLY A 344 -12.08 12.31 -27.44
C GLY A 344 -12.01 13.79 -27.78
N ILE A 345 -11.37 14.60 -26.93
CA ILE A 345 -11.07 15.98 -27.25
C ILE A 345 -9.94 15.96 -28.27
N GLY A 346 -10.05 16.75 -29.33
CA GLY A 346 -9.00 16.83 -30.35
C GLY A 346 -8.59 18.25 -30.64
N ILE A 347 -7.47 18.37 -31.33
CA ILE A 347 -6.97 19.61 -31.89
C ILE A 347 -6.72 19.41 -33.37
N LYS A 348 -7.27 20.31 -34.19
CA LYS A 348 -7.04 20.36 -35.63
C LYS A 348 -6.23 21.60 -35.96
N ILE A 349 -4.97 21.42 -36.34
CA ILE A 349 -4.08 22.49 -36.76
C ILE A 349 -4.34 22.75 -38.24
N ASN A 350 -4.85 23.94 -38.54
CA ASN A 350 -5.27 24.31 -39.89
C ASN A 350 -4.15 25.02 -40.64
N LYS A 351 -3.35 25.83 -39.94
CA LYS A 351 -2.38 26.71 -40.55
C LYS A 351 -1.21 26.99 -39.62
N ILE A 352 0.00 27.01 -40.17
CA ILE A 352 1.23 27.41 -39.49
C ILE A 352 1.95 28.37 -40.45
N GLU A 353 2.25 29.58 -39.98
CA GLU A 353 2.99 30.57 -40.75
C GLU A 353 4.07 31.22 -39.89
N GLN A 354 5.24 31.47 -40.48
CA GLN A 354 6.21 32.38 -39.89
C GLN A 354 5.92 33.80 -40.38
N LYS A 355 5.87 34.77 -39.47
CA LYS A 355 5.87 36.19 -39.77
C LYS A 355 6.95 36.84 -38.93
N ASP A 356 7.94 37.43 -39.59
CA ASP A 356 9.09 38.05 -38.93
C ASP A 356 9.75 37.11 -37.91
N ARG A 357 9.86 37.56 -36.64
CA ARG A 357 10.38 36.78 -35.51
C ARG A 357 9.27 36.12 -34.69
N SER A 358 8.23 35.66 -35.37
CA SER A 358 7.15 34.90 -34.74
C SER A 358 6.68 33.74 -35.61
N VAL A 359 6.18 32.69 -34.96
CA VAL A 359 5.34 31.66 -35.59
C VAL A 359 3.89 31.88 -35.13
N ILE A 360 2.97 31.84 -36.09
CA ILE A 360 1.52 31.92 -35.85
C ILE A 360 0.90 30.60 -36.23
N VAL A 361 0.09 30.04 -35.33
CA VAL A 361 -0.58 28.76 -35.50
C VAL A 361 -2.09 28.96 -35.35
N ASP A 362 -2.85 28.66 -36.39
CA ASP A 362 -4.32 28.64 -36.34
C ASP A 362 -4.81 27.20 -36.19
N TYR A 363 -5.64 26.98 -35.18
CA TYR A 363 -6.15 25.65 -34.86
C TYR A 363 -7.56 25.71 -34.28
N GLN A 364 -8.18 24.55 -34.18
CA GLN A 364 -9.53 24.38 -33.65
C GLN A 364 -9.56 23.22 -32.66
N PHE A 365 -10.14 23.42 -31.49
CA PHE A 365 -10.48 22.30 -30.61
C PHE A 365 -11.73 21.58 -31.12
N THR A 366 -11.70 20.25 -31.09
CA THR A 366 -12.76 19.36 -31.62
C THR A 366 -13.21 18.41 -30.52
N GLY A 367 -14.45 17.92 -30.59
CA GLY A 367 -14.99 17.04 -29.56
C GLY A 367 -15.33 17.73 -28.22
N VAL A 368 -15.22 19.06 -28.15
CA VAL A 368 -15.59 19.87 -26.98
C VAL A 368 -17.11 20.12 -26.92
N ASP A 369 -17.67 20.24 -25.72
CA ASP A 369 -19.04 20.72 -25.54
C ASP A 369 -19.06 22.25 -25.62
N GLN A 370 -19.55 22.78 -26.74
CA GLN A 370 -19.58 24.22 -27.00
C GLN A 370 -20.45 25.01 -26.01
N LYS A 371 -21.37 24.36 -25.29
CA LYS A 371 -22.22 25.04 -24.29
C LYS A 371 -21.52 25.23 -22.95
N GLU A 372 -20.54 24.38 -22.66
CA GLU A 372 -19.78 24.39 -21.41
C GLU A 372 -18.34 24.91 -21.61
N LEU A 373 -18.04 25.37 -22.83
CA LEU A 373 -16.73 25.86 -23.22
C LEU A 373 -16.48 27.26 -22.67
N ASP A 374 -15.40 27.41 -21.93
CA ASP A 374 -14.96 28.66 -21.32
C ASP A 374 -13.74 29.23 -22.06
N GLN A 375 -13.74 30.55 -22.30
CA GLN A 375 -12.67 31.20 -23.06
C GLN A 375 -11.34 31.16 -22.31
N ASP A 376 -11.32 31.44 -21.01
CA ASP A 376 -10.08 31.46 -20.23
C ASP A 376 -9.47 30.06 -20.18
N VAL A 377 -10.31 29.03 -20.03
CA VAL A 377 -9.86 27.62 -20.11
C VAL A 377 -9.27 27.32 -21.49
N MET A 378 -9.90 27.73 -22.59
CA MET A 378 -9.35 27.52 -23.93
C MET A 378 -8.00 28.19 -24.14
N GLU A 379 -7.86 29.43 -23.67
CA GLU A 379 -6.62 30.21 -23.77
C GLU A 379 -5.52 29.54 -22.97
N ASN A 380 -5.77 29.20 -21.70
CA ASN A 380 -4.84 28.45 -20.85
C ASN A 380 -4.35 27.16 -21.54
N ILE A 381 -5.26 26.35 -22.10
CA ILE A 381 -4.90 25.11 -22.83
C ILE A 381 -4.11 25.41 -24.11
N GLY A 382 -4.41 26.50 -24.81
CA GLY A 382 -3.62 26.95 -25.95
C GLY A 382 -2.19 27.35 -25.60
N GLU A 383 -1.98 27.96 -24.43
CA GLU A 383 -0.66 28.39 -23.96
C GLU A 383 0.29 27.22 -23.64
N PHE A 384 -0.24 26.02 -23.37
CA PHE A 384 0.56 24.81 -23.17
C PHE A 384 1.21 24.24 -24.44
N ILE A 385 0.81 24.72 -25.62
CA ILE A 385 1.47 24.33 -26.88
C ILE A 385 2.86 24.98 -26.89
N GLY A 386 3.89 24.15 -26.97
CA GLY A 386 5.28 24.59 -27.04
C GLY A 386 5.81 24.69 -28.47
N LEU A 387 6.94 25.38 -28.63
CA LEU A 387 7.69 25.46 -29.88
C LEU A 387 9.18 25.19 -29.59
N GLY A 388 9.80 24.26 -30.29
CA GLY A 388 11.22 23.99 -30.08
C GLY A 388 11.90 23.23 -31.21
N ASP A 389 13.20 23.04 -31.06
CA ASP A 389 14.03 22.23 -31.95
C ASP A 389 13.60 20.75 -31.86
N VAL A 390 13.29 20.15 -33.00
CA VAL A 390 12.71 18.79 -33.07
C VAL A 390 13.69 17.72 -32.58
N GLU A 391 14.99 17.87 -32.85
CA GLU A 391 15.99 16.89 -32.42
C GLU A 391 16.22 16.97 -30.92
N LYS A 392 16.35 18.18 -30.38
CA LYS A 392 16.47 18.43 -28.94
C LYS A 392 15.25 17.91 -28.17
N MET A 393 14.04 18.27 -28.60
CA MET A 393 12.81 17.80 -27.95
C MET A 393 12.69 16.27 -27.92
N LYS A 394 13.15 15.57 -28.96
CA LYS A 394 13.16 14.09 -28.99
C LYS A 394 14.18 13.48 -28.04
N SER A 395 15.22 14.23 -27.65
CA SER A 395 16.26 13.77 -26.73
C SER A 395 15.86 13.88 -25.26
N TRP A 396 14.83 14.69 -24.95
CA TRP A 396 14.39 14.95 -23.58
C TRP A 396 13.33 13.93 -23.12
N PRO A 397 13.42 13.43 -21.86
CA PRO A 397 12.37 12.61 -21.27
C PRO A 397 11.02 13.32 -21.22
N ASP A 398 11.02 14.60 -20.85
CA ASP A 398 9.85 15.48 -20.91
C ASP A 398 10.23 16.89 -21.40
N PRO A 399 9.89 17.26 -22.65
CA PRO A 399 10.19 18.59 -23.19
C PRO A 399 9.60 19.77 -22.41
N GLN A 400 8.59 19.58 -21.57
CA GLN A 400 8.07 20.68 -20.73
C GLN A 400 8.82 20.87 -19.40
N ALA A 401 9.57 19.85 -18.96
CA ALA A 401 10.28 19.84 -17.68
C ALA A 401 11.80 19.91 -17.83
N ASP A 402 12.35 19.28 -18.88
CA ASP A 402 13.79 19.01 -19.03
C ASP A 402 14.45 19.84 -20.15
N TYR A 403 13.83 20.95 -20.56
CA TYR A 403 14.27 21.70 -21.74
C TYR A 403 15.53 22.53 -21.51
N GLU A 404 16.27 22.73 -22.59
CA GLU A 404 17.42 23.64 -22.66
C GLU A 404 16.98 25.02 -23.16
N SER A 405 17.36 26.07 -22.42
CA SER A 405 17.09 27.46 -22.80
C SER A 405 17.63 27.76 -24.21
N GLY A 406 16.86 28.51 -25.01
CA GLY A 406 17.20 28.85 -26.40
C GLY A 406 16.83 27.79 -27.45
N TYR A 407 16.45 26.58 -27.04
CA TYR A 407 15.98 25.51 -27.94
C TYR A 407 14.49 25.19 -27.80
N TYR A 408 13.82 25.74 -26.78
CA TYR A 408 12.41 25.51 -26.51
C TYR A 408 11.75 26.74 -25.91
N LEU A 409 10.57 27.07 -26.42
CA LEU A 409 9.66 28.10 -25.94
C LEU A 409 8.45 27.39 -25.34
N LYS A 410 8.32 27.47 -24.01
CA LYS A 410 7.26 26.78 -23.25
C LYS A 410 5.89 27.44 -23.38
N GLY A 411 5.86 28.74 -23.68
CA GLY A 411 4.63 29.53 -23.74
C GLY A 411 4.43 30.19 -25.09
N ASN A 412 3.19 30.59 -25.34
CA ASN A 412 2.77 31.37 -26.49
C ASN A 412 1.64 32.31 -26.06
N HIS A 413 1.27 33.24 -26.92
CA HIS A 413 0.05 34.03 -26.72
C HIS A 413 -1.10 33.37 -27.47
N ALA A 414 -1.90 32.58 -26.74
CA ALA A 414 -3.09 31.94 -27.26
C ALA A 414 -4.30 32.88 -27.12
N LYS A 415 -5.15 32.94 -28.15
CA LYS A 415 -6.39 33.71 -28.12
C LYS A 415 -7.52 32.95 -28.81
N VAL A 416 -8.73 33.06 -28.26
CA VAL A 416 -9.93 32.59 -28.95
C VAL A 416 -10.24 33.52 -30.12
N THR A 417 -10.27 32.97 -31.33
CA THR A 417 -10.69 33.71 -32.54
C THR A 417 -12.17 33.55 -32.83
N ASN A 418 -12.76 32.40 -32.45
CA ASN A 418 -14.19 32.17 -32.54
C ASN A 418 -14.64 31.07 -31.57
N LEU A 419 -15.30 31.48 -30.48
CA LEU A 419 -15.77 30.59 -29.41
C LEU A 419 -16.77 29.52 -29.92
N LYS A 420 -17.70 29.88 -30.81
CA LYS A 420 -18.72 28.95 -31.34
C LYS A 420 -18.13 27.78 -32.11
N THR A 421 -16.95 27.99 -32.69
CA THR A 421 -16.24 26.95 -33.43
C THR A 421 -15.07 26.38 -32.63
N ALA A 422 -14.83 26.89 -31.41
CA ALA A 422 -13.62 26.59 -30.64
C ALA A 422 -12.32 26.87 -31.42
N SER A 423 -12.32 27.92 -32.24
CA SER A 423 -11.16 28.32 -33.04
C SER A 423 -10.23 29.22 -32.25
N MET A 424 -8.93 28.98 -32.41
CA MET A 424 -7.84 29.58 -31.66
C MET A 424 -6.74 30.06 -32.60
N GLN A 425 -5.94 31.00 -32.11
CA GLN A 425 -4.66 31.36 -32.70
C GLN A 425 -3.62 31.45 -31.59
N SER A 426 -2.49 30.77 -31.77
CA SER A 426 -1.31 30.87 -30.90
C SER A 426 -0.21 31.64 -31.62
N THR A 427 0.36 32.63 -30.93
CA THR A 427 1.50 33.40 -31.44
C THR A 427 2.73 33.12 -30.58
N PHE A 428 3.77 32.57 -31.19
CA PHE A 428 5.05 32.27 -30.59
C PHE A 428 6.02 33.37 -30.98
N GLU A 429 6.26 34.33 -30.08
CA GLU A 429 7.29 35.36 -30.27
C GLU A 429 8.65 34.77 -29.89
N PHE A 430 9.65 34.91 -30.75
CA PHE A 430 10.97 34.30 -30.51
C PHE A 430 11.79 35.04 -29.48
N ASP A 431 11.48 36.31 -29.24
CA ASP A 431 12.28 37.20 -28.41
C ASP A 431 11.57 37.44 -27.09
N ASP A 432 12.12 36.93 -25.99
CA ASP A 432 11.66 37.25 -24.65
C ASP A 432 12.30 38.57 -24.20
N LYS A 433 11.48 39.61 -24.02
CA LYS A 433 11.94 40.96 -23.66
C LYS A 433 12.55 41.04 -22.25
N ASN A 434 12.28 40.05 -21.39
CA ASN A 434 12.75 40.04 -20.01
C ASN A 434 13.96 39.12 -19.82
N LEU A 435 14.14 38.10 -20.67
CA LEU A 435 15.19 37.09 -20.55
C LEU A 435 15.72 36.63 -21.93
N GLU A 436 16.78 37.27 -22.44
CA GLU A 436 17.41 36.93 -23.73
C GLU A 436 17.85 35.46 -23.85
N THR A 437 18.16 34.79 -22.73
CA THR A 437 18.53 33.36 -22.71
C THR A 437 17.38 32.43 -23.09
N LEU A 438 16.13 32.88 -22.95
CA LEU A 438 14.94 32.13 -23.34
C LEU A 438 14.54 32.39 -24.79
N SER A 439 15.12 33.40 -25.44
CA SER A 439 14.86 33.71 -26.84
C SER A 439 15.37 32.60 -27.77
N LEU A 440 14.60 32.28 -28.81
CA LEU A 440 14.95 31.29 -29.83
C LEU A 440 15.92 31.88 -30.86
N ASN A 441 17.14 32.20 -30.43
CA ASN A 441 18.15 32.87 -31.26
C ASN A 441 18.62 32.01 -32.45
N HIS A 442 18.49 30.69 -32.37
CA HIS A 442 18.87 29.74 -33.43
C HIS A 442 17.67 29.19 -34.20
N PHE A 443 16.53 29.89 -34.19
CA PHE A 443 15.32 29.41 -34.85
C PHE A 443 15.52 29.10 -36.34
N SER A 444 15.03 27.92 -36.74
CA SER A 444 14.99 27.46 -38.12
C SER A 444 13.65 26.80 -38.39
N PHE A 445 12.86 27.37 -39.30
CA PHE A 445 11.54 26.81 -39.66
C PHE A 445 11.63 25.35 -40.15
N LYS A 446 12.82 24.91 -40.62
CA LYS A 446 13.04 23.54 -41.09
C LYS A 446 13.25 22.54 -39.95
N GLU A 447 13.82 22.98 -38.84
CA GLU A 447 14.30 22.12 -37.74
C GLU A 447 13.40 22.20 -36.51
N TYR A 448 12.52 23.20 -36.44
CA TYR A 448 11.61 23.41 -35.33
C TYR A 448 10.24 22.76 -35.56
N GLY A 449 9.54 22.53 -34.45
CA GLY A 449 8.22 21.91 -34.41
C GLY A 449 7.43 22.31 -33.18
N LEU A 450 6.12 22.08 -33.23
CA LEU A 450 5.23 22.27 -32.11
C LEU A 450 5.29 21.06 -31.18
N TYR A 451 5.30 21.30 -29.87
CA TYR A 451 5.09 20.29 -28.85
C TYR A 451 3.66 20.37 -28.36
N LEU A 452 2.91 19.28 -28.54
CA LEU A 452 1.52 19.17 -28.14
C LEU A 452 1.39 18.08 -27.07
N ASP A 453 1.12 18.47 -25.83
CA ASP A 453 0.73 17.53 -24.78
C ASP A 453 -0.78 17.24 -24.87
N LEU A 454 -1.14 16.00 -25.24
CA LEU A 454 -2.54 15.61 -25.34
C LEU A 454 -3.24 15.52 -23.99
N THR A 455 -2.49 15.38 -22.90
CA THR A 455 -3.06 15.32 -21.55
C THR A 455 -3.77 16.62 -21.20
N GLU A 456 -3.17 17.75 -21.55
CA GLU A 456 -3.73 19.09 -21.31
C GLU A 456 -5.06 19.28 -22.05
N LEU A 457 -5.23 18.69 -23.23
CA LEU A 457 -6.50 18.76 -23.96
C LEU A 457 -7.66 18.12 -23.20
N ASN A 458 -7.40 17.16 -22.30
CA ASN A 458 -8.46 16.56 -21.49
C ASN A 458 -9.07 17.55 -20.48
N MET A 459 -8.42 18.66 -20.18
CA MET A 459 -8.98 19.72 -19.32
C MET A 459 -10.12 20.48 -19.99
N LEU A 460 -10.22 20.44 -21.33
CA LEU A 460 -11.36 21.00 -22.08
C LEU A 460 -12.63 20.14 -21.94
N ALA A 461 -12.51 18.94 -21.39
CA ALA A 461 -13.68 18.13 -21.06
C ALA A 461 -14.34 18.67 -19.77
N PRO A 462 -15.68 18.64 -19.68
CA PRO A 462 -16.38 19.09 -18.47
C PRO A 462 -15.91 18.37 -17.21
N GLN A 463 -15.44 19.14 -16.23
CA GLN A 463 -15.00 18.64 -14.92
C GLN A 463 -16.22 18.46 -14.00
N LYS A 464 -17.08 17.48 -14.32
CA LYS A 464 -18.27 17.19 -13.51
C LYS A 464 -17.90 16.22 -12.39
N ALA A 465 -18.29 16.55 -11.17
CA ALA A 465 -18.17 15.64 -10.04
C ALA A 465 -18.86 14.30 -10.36
N ILE A 466 -18.12 13.19 -10.24
CA ILE A 466 -18.64 11.87 -10.56
C ILE A 466 -19.25 11.30 -9.29
N LYS A 467 -20.57 11.25 -9.23
CA LYS A 467 -21.29 10.62 -8.11
C LYS A 467 -21.68 9.20 -8.45
N VAL A 468 -21.34 8.26 -7.57
CA VAL A 468 -21.63 6.84 -7.74
C VAL A 468 -22.56 6.38 -6.63
N THR A 469 -23.80 6.07 -6.96
CA THR A 469 -24.77 5.54 -5.99
C THR A 469 -24.88 4.03 -6.12
N ILE A 470 -24.67 3.34 -4.99
CA ILE A 470 -24.68 1.88 -4.89
C ILE A 470 -25.75 1.47 -3.87
N PRO A 471 -26.78 0.72 -4.27
CA PRO A 471 -27.75 0.16 -3.34
C PRO A 471 -27.07 -0.88 -2.47
N VAL A 472 -27.32 -0.83 -1.16
CA VAL A 472 -26.76 -1.73 -0.16
C VAL A 472 -27.87 -2.41 0.65
N LYS A 473 -27.57 -3.60 1.15
CA LYS A 473 -28.47 -4.33 2.06
C LYS A 473 -27.67 -4.92 3.21
N LYS A 474 -28.29 -4.95 4.39
CA LYS A 474 -27.72 -5.63 5.55
C LYS A 474 -27.55 -7.12 5.27
N GLU A 475 -26.33 -7.61 5.44
CA GLU A 475 -26.04 -9.04 5.47
C GLU A 475 -26.13 -9.54 6.91
N THR A 476 -26.84 -10.65 7.10
CA THR A 476 -26.73 -11.40 8.34
C THR A 476 -25.36 -12.07 8.36
N SER A 477 -24.47 -11.57 9.22
CA SER A 477 -23.23 -12.24 9.56
C SER A 477 -23.57 -13.68 9.98
N LYS A 478 -23.25 -14.65 9.13
CA LYS A 478 -23.04 -16.03 9.56
C LYS A 478 -21.73 -16.02 10.35
N ALA A 479 -21.78 -15.51 11.58
CA ALA A 479 -20.73 -15.78 12.54
C ALA A 479 -20.75 -17.31 12.71
N SER A 480 -19.82 -17.98 12.04
CA SER A 480 -19.49 -19.37 12.26
C SER A 480 -19.31 -19.56 13.77
N ARG A 481 -20.15 -20.45 14.32
CA ARG A 481 -20.07 -20.93 15.70
C ARG A 481 -18.65 -21.35 16.07
#